data_AF-A0AAW9EYD1-F1
#
_entry.id   AF-A0AAW9EYD1-F1
#
_cell.length_a   1.000
_cell.length_b   1.000
_cell.length_c   1.000
_cell.angle_alpha   90.00
_cell.angle_beta   90.00
_cell.angle_gamma   90.00
#
_symmetry.space_group_name_H-M   'P 1'
#
loop_
_entity.id
_entity.type
_entity.pdbx_description
1 polymer ?
#
loop_
_entity_poly.entity_id
_entity_poly.type
_entity_poly.pdbx_seq_one_letter_code
_entity_poly.pdbx_strand_id
1 'polypeptide(L)'
;MKLTAYQRRLVNYVKANHACYPKRKTKGMSRRDLAELERQADDNAMAWLDRTVRQWRDGTPPKTNKIYVVALSVSEADEEQDDDE
;
A
#
# COMPACT_ATOMS: atom_id res chain seq x y z
N MET A 1 -3.11 -16.84 -6.56
CA MET A 1 -3.53 -15.88 -7.62
C MET A 1 -2.28 -15.27 -8.24
N LYS A 2 -2.23 -15.09 -9.56
CA LYS A 2 -1.13 -14.36 -10.22
C LYS A 2 -1.50 -12.88 -10.29
N LEU A 3 -0.74 -12.02 -9.61
CA LEU A 3 -0.96 -10.57 -9.60
C LEU A 3 -0.53 -9.95 -10.93
N THR A 4 -1.26 -8.93 -11.39
CA THR A 4 -0.80 -8.09 -12.52
C THR A 4 0.41 -7.25 -12.09
N ALA A 5 1.14 -6.70 -13.06
CA ALA A 5 2.28 -5.82 -12.78
C ALA A 5 1.87 -4.61 -11.92
N TYR A 6 0.69 -4.04 -12.16
CA TYR A 6 0.15 -2.92 -11.37
C TYR A 6 -0.18 -3.34 -9.94
N GLN A 7 -0.88 -4.45 -9.74
CA GLN A 7 -1.18 -4.99 -8.41
C GLN A 7 0.09 -5.31 -7.63
N ARG A 8 1.10 -5.87 -8.30
CA ARG A 8 2.41 -6.14 -7.69
C ARG A 8 3.09 -4.86 -7.22
N ARG A 9 2.99 -3.76 -7.99
CA ARG A 9 3.49 -2.44 -7.57
C ARG A 9 2.76 -1.91 -6.34
N LEU A 10 1.43 -2.05 -6.27
CA LEU A 10 0.65 -1.66 -5.10
C LEU A 10 1.06 -2.46 -3.85
N VAL A 11 1.17 -3.79 -3.96
CA VAL A 11 1.63 -4.65 -2.86
C VAL A 11 3.02 -4.22 -2.39
N ASN A 12 3.95 -3.99 -3.32
CA ASN A 12 5.30 -3.55 -2.97
C ASN A 12 5.31 -2.16 -2.32
N TYR A 13 4.46 -1.24 -2.79
CA TYR A 13 4.29 0.09 -2.20
C TYR A 13 3.79 -0.01 -0.76
N VAL A 14 2.77 -0.84 -0.50
CA VAL A 14 2.27 -1.07 0.86
C VAL A 14 3.34 -1.71 1.74
N LYS A 15 4.08 -2.71 1.25
CA LYS A 15 5.19 -3.33 1.99
C LYS A 15 6.31 -2.38 2.36
N ALA A 16 6.53 -1.32 1.58
CA ALA A 16 7.56 -0.32 1.84
C ALA A 16 7.11 0.71 2.90
N ASN A 17 5.82 1.02 2.96
CA ASN A 17 5.28 2.09 3.82
C ASN A 17 4.57 1.58 5.08
N HIS A 18 4.15 0.31 5.11
CA HIS A 18 3.43 -0.30 6.21
C HIS A 18 4.22 -1.48 6.80
N ALA A 19 4.04 -1.74 8.09
CA ALA A 19 4.63 -2.87 8.80
C ALA A 19 3.94 -4.19 8.39
N CYS A 20 4.23 -4.68 7.19
CA CYS A 20 3.68 -5.94 6.67
C CYS A 20 4.52 -7.16 7.07
N TYR A 21 5.80 -6.96 7.43
CA TYR A 21 6.68 -8.03 7.83
C TYR A 21 6.45 -8.40 9.29
N PRO A 22 6.05 -9.64 9.61
CA PRO A 22 5.82 -10.07 10.99
C PRO A 22 7.12 -10.13 11.81
N LYS A 23 8.27 -10.28 11.13
CA LYS A 23 9.61 -10.27 11.74
C LYS A 23 10.57 -9.48 10.87
N ARG A 24 11.60 -8.87 11.47
CA ARG A 24 12.66 -8.18 10.72
C ARG A 24 13.51 -9.20 9.96
N LYS A 25 13.91 -8.86 8.74
CA LYS A 25 14.90 -9.64 7.99
C LYS A 25 16.25 -9.58 8.72
N THR A 26 16.83 -10.74 8.99
CA THR A 26 18.13 -10.86 9.67
C THR A 26 19.18 -11.44 8.73
N LYS A 27 20.43 -11.02 8.92
CA LYS A 27 21.59 -11.57 8.19
C LYS A 27 21.81 -13.01 8.65
N GLY A 28 21.68 -13.98 7.73
CA GLY A 28 21.83 -15.41 8.02
C GLY A 28 20.52 -16.22 7.96
N MET A 29 19.39 -15.57 7.72
CA MET A 29 18.11 -16.26 7.50
C MET A 29 18.18 -17.14 6.23
N SER A 30 17.65 -18.37 6.31
CA SER A 30 17.72 -19.30 5.19
C SER A 30 16.92 -18.78 4.00
N ARG A 31 17.25 -19.21 2.78
CA ARG A 31 16.48 -18.85 1.57
C ARG A 31 15.00 -19.21 1.70
N ARG A 32 14.68 -20.32 2.39
CA ARG A 32 13.31 -20.76 2.64
C ARG A 32 12.59 -19.83 3.59
N ASP A 33 13.23 -19.46 4.69
CA ASP A 33 12.64 -18.56 5.69
C ASP A 33 12.44 -17.15 5.11
N LEU A 34 13.37 -16.68 4.28
CA LEU A 34 13.20 -15.42 3.55
C LEU A 34 12.02 -15.47 2.59
N ALA A 35 11.86 -16.56 1.84
CA ALA A 35 10.73 -16.73 0.92
C ALA A 35 9.38 -16.79 1.66
N GLU A 36 9.33 -17.47 2.80
CA GLU A 36 8.13 -17.54 3.63
C GLU A 36 7.79 -16.17 4.25
N LEU A 37 8.80 -15.44 4.73
CA LEU A 37 8.63 -14.10 5.29
C LEU A 37 8.17 -13.09 4.23
N GLU A 38 8.67 -13.21 2.99
CA GLU A 38 8.16 -12.44 1.84
C GLU A 38 6.71 -12.77 1.52
N ARG A 39 6.34 -14.06 1.56
CA ARG A 39 4.96 -14.51 1.32
C ARG A 39 4.00 -13.96 2.36
N GLN A 40 4.36 -14.03 3.64
CA GLN A 40 3.56 -13.46 4.72
C GLN A 40 3.40 -11.94 4.59
N ALA A 41 4.46 -11.25 4.18
CA ALA A 41 4.39 -9.80 3.93
C ALA A 41 3.51 -9.45 2.72
N ASP A 42 3.54 -10.27 1.67
CA ASP A 42 2.63 -10.13 0.54
C ASP A 42 1.17 -10.33 0.99
N ASP A 43 0.88 -11.38 1.75
CA ASP A 43 -0.48 -11.67 2.23
C ASP A 43 -1.01 -10.54 3.14
N ASN A 44 -0.18 -10.01 4.05
CA ASN A 44 -0.54 -8.88 4.89
C ASN A 44 -0.80 -7.59 4.08
N ALA A 45 0.04 -7.33 3.08
CA ALA A 45 -0.14 -6.16 2.21
C ALA A 45 -1.41 -6.28 1.36
N MET A 46 -1.72 -7.48 0.84
CA MET A 46 -2.96 -7.74 0.12
C MET A 46 -4.19 -7.60 1.04
N ALA A 47 -4.13 -8.08 2.27
CA ALA A 47 -5.21 -7.92 3.25
C ALA A 47 -5.44 -6.45 3.63
N TRP A 48 -4.36 -5.66 3.74
CA TRP A 48 -4.47 -4.22 3.93
C TRP A 48 -5.16 -3.57 2.73
N LEU A 49 -4.74 -3.89 1.51
CA LEU A 49 -5.35 -3.37 0.27
C LEU A 49 -6.82 -3.77 0.13
N ASP A 50 -7.18 -5.00 0.49
CA ASP A 50 -8.57 -5.47 0.49
C ASP A 50 -9.46 -4.65 1.42
N ARG A 51 -8.92 -4.23 2.56
CA ARG A 51 -9.64 -3.41 3.53
C ARG A 51 -9.73 -1.94 3.11
N THR A 52 -8.67 -1.38 2.53
CA THR A 52 -8.55 0.08 2.33
C THR A 52 -8.85 0.53 0.91
N VAL A 53 -8.54 -0.28 -0.11
CA VAL A 53 -8.62 0.12 -1.52
C VAL A 53 -9.53 -0.85 -2.27
N ARG A 54 -10.85 -0.68 -2.15
CA ARG A 54 -11.86 -1.60 -2.69
C ARG A 54 -11.66 -2.02 -4.16
N GLN A 55 -11.10 -1.14 -5.00
CA GLN A 55 -10.89 -1.35 -6.45
C GLN A 55 -9.51 -1.90 -6.83
N TRP A 56 -8.60 -2.17 -5.88
CA TRP A 56 -7.23 -2.58 -6.21
C TRP A 56 -7.16 -3.92 -6.97
N ARG A 57 -8.15 -4.80 -6.75
CA ARG A 57 -8.28 -6.10 -7.42
C ARG A 57 -8.67 -6.00 -8.89
N ASP A 58 -9.21 -4.87 -9.33
CA ASP A 58 -9.54 -4.64 -10.73
C ASP A 58 -8.28 -4.60 -11.62
N GLY A 59 -7.11 -4.42 -10.99
CA GLY A 59 -5.80 -4.58 -11.62
C GLY A 59 -5.50 -3.55 -12.71
N THR A 60 -6.41 -2.60 -12.89
CA THR A 60 -6.33 -1.52 -13.87
C THR A 60 -5.94 -0.26 -13.12
N PRO A 61 -4.80 0.37 -13.45
CA PRO A 61 -4.47 1.65 -12.84
C PRO A 61 -5.58 2.65 -13.15
N PRO A 62 -6.01 3.48 -12.17
CA PRO A 62 -6.96 4.54 -12.45
C PRO A 62 -6.42 5.40 -13.59
N LYS A 63 -7.28 5.68 -14.58
CA LYS A 63 -6.93 6.61 -15.66
C LYS A 63 -6.47 7.90 -15.01
N THR A 64 -5.27 8.36 -15.36
CA THR A 64 -4.61 9.52 -14.78
C THR A 64 -5.39 10.80 -15.09
N ASN A 65 -6.50 11.03 -14.39
CA ASN A 65 -7.21 12.30 -14.34
C ASN A 65 -7.38 12.64 -12.86
N LYS A 66 -6.44 13.44 -12.36
CA LYS A 66 -6.40 14.12 -11.06
C LYS A 66 -6.60 13.23 -9.81
N ILE A 67 -5.54 13.12 -9.03
CA ILE A 67 -5.52 12.40 -7.76
C ILE A 67 -6.35 13.21 -6.74
N TYR A 68 -7.52 12.72 -6.36
CA TYR A 68 -8.22 13.20 -5.16
C TYR A 68 -7.55 12.56 -3.95
N VAL A 69 -6.64 13.29 -3.31
CA VAL A 69 -6.18 12.95 -1.97
C VAL A 69 -7.35 13.27 -1.04
N VAL A 70 -8.22 12.28 -0.78
CA VAL A 70 -9.10 12.37 0.37
C VAL A 70 -8.20 12.21 1.58
N ALA A 71 -7.75 13.34 2.12
CA ALA A 71 -7.13 13.40 3.42
C ALA A 71 -8.09 12.71 4.40
N LEU A 72 -7.69 11.54 4.87
CA LEU A 72 -8.21 11.01 6.13
C LEU A 72 -7.95 12.10 7.15
N SER A 73 -9.04 12.72 7.61
CA SER A 73 -9.10 13.82 8.55
C SER A 73 -8.01 13.74 9.61
N VAL A 74 -6.93 14.52 9.41
CA VAL A 74 -6.21 15.13 10.52
C VAL A 74 -7.15 16.22 10.99
N SER A 75 -7.90 15.92 12.04
CA SER A 75 -8.66 16.92 12.76
C SER A 75 -7.69 18.00 13.28
N GLU A 76 -8.12 19.24 13.11
CA GLU A 76 -7.68 20.47 13.77
C GLU A 76 -6.54 21.30 13.16
N ALA A 77 -6.94 22.56 12.88
CA ALA A 77 -6.19 23.79 12.72
C ALA A 77 -5.32 23.93 11.46
N ASP A 78 -5.80 24.69 10.47
CA ASP A 78 -5.68 26.16 10.53
C ASP A 78 -6.57 26.78 9.45
N GLU A 79 -7.34 27.78 9.83
CA GLU A 79 -8.07 28.65 8.90
C GLU A 79 -7.05 29.43 8.06
N GLU A 80 -7.34 29.68 6.79
CA GLU A 80 -7.37 31.04 6.20
C GLU A 80 -7.84 30.94 4.74
N GLN A 81 -9.06 31.44 4.52
CA GLN A 81 -9.54 32.03 3.26
C GLN A 81 -8.63 33.22 2.93
N ASP A 82 -8.25 33.49 1.68
CA ASP A 82 -8.96 34.29 0.67
C ASP A 82 -7.84 34.73 -0.32
N ASP A 83 -7.99 35.13 -1.57
CA ASP A 83 -9.07 35.36 -2.52
C ASP A 83 -8.37 35.52 -3.89
N ASP A 84 -9.03 35.16 -4.99
CA ASP A 84 -8.52 35.32 -6.37
C ASP A 84 -8.89 36.72 -6.89
N GLU A 85 -7.91 37.57 -7.26
CA GLU A 85 -8.05 38.58 -8.34
C GLU A 85 -6.71 38.83 -9.08
#